data_AF-E3SFU3-F1
#
_entry.id   AF-E3SFU3-F1
#
_cell.length_a   1.000
_cell.length_b   1.000
_cell.length_c   1.000
_cell.angle_alpha   90.00
_cell.angle_beta   90.00
_cell.angle_gamma   90.00
#
_symmetry.space_group_name_H-M   'P 1'
#
loop_
_entity.id
_entity.type
_entity.pdbx_description
1 polymer ?
#
loop_
_entity_poly.entity_id
_entity_poly.type
_entity_poly.pdbx_seq_one_letter_code
_entity_poly.pdbx_strand_id
1 'polypeptide(L)'
;PGSGTGKTSGKGHKGQLARSGGGVRPGFEGGQIPFFQRIPKRGFHNVNQKKYSIVNLGTLEILENNTLVNEELLLEKKIIKSILPNGVKILSHGKLTKKLNFQVSKYSKKAQENIKLAGGNIEVN
;
A
#
# COMPACT_ATOMS: atom_id res chain seq x y z
N PRO A 1 -46.83 -1.83 7.18
CA PRO A 1 -46.22 -2.19 8.49
C PRO A 1 -46.02 -3.70 8.55
N GLY A 2 -44.77 -4.10 8.82
CA GLY A 2 -44.26 -5.47 8.73
C GLY A 2 -42.73 -5.48 8.64
N SER A 3 -42.17 -4.45 7.97
CA SER A 3 -40.72 -4.24 7.80
C SER A 3 -40.03 -3.39 8.89
N GLY A 4 -40.76 -2.87 9.89
CA GLY A 4 -40.20 -2.01 10.96
C GLY A 4 -39.78 -0.58 10.54
N THR A 5 -39.72 -0.26 9.25
CA THR A 5 -39.25 1.03 8.71
C THR A 5 -40.36 1.92 8.11
N GLY A 6 -41.63 1.56 8.33
CA GLY A 6 -42.77 2.35 7.82
C GLY A 6 -42.87 3.77 8.45
N LYS A 7 -43.66 4.64 7.81
CA LYS A 7 -44.01 6.02 8.25
C LYS A 7 -42.87 7.05 8.18
N THR A 8 -41.76 6.85 8.89
CA THR A 8 -40.64 7.82 8.97
C THR A 8 -39.37 7.34 8.28
N SER A 9 -39.39 6.15 7.68
CA SER A 9 -38.24 5.55 7.00
C SER A 9 -36.99 5.48 7.89
N GLY A 10 -37.17 5.31 9.21
CA GLY A 10 -36.07 5.26 10.18
C GLY A 10 -35.42 6.60 10.53
N LYS A 11 -35.94 7.73 10.01
CA LYS A 11 -35.36 9.08 10.22
C LYS A 11 -35.91 9.82 11.45
N GLY A 12 -36.89 9.24 12.15
CA GLY A 12 -37.60 9.93 13.23
C GLY A 12 -38.53 11.05 12.73
N HIS A 13 -38.83 12.03 13.58
CA HIS A 13 -39.77 13.12 13.28
C HIS A 13 -39.08 14.48 13.13
N LYS A 14 -39.44 15.23 12.08
CA LYS A 14 -39.00 16.63 11.81
C LYS A 14 -37.46 16.78 11.79
N GLY A 15 -36.98 18.02 11.77
CA GLY A 15 -35.55 18.34 11.72
C GLY A 15 -34.95 18.27 10.31
N GLN A 16 -33.78 18.89 10.15
CA GLN A 16 -33.07 18.98 8.88
C GLN A 16 -32.72 17.60 8.32
N LEU A 17 -32.32 16.64 9.17
CA LEU A 17 -31.97 15.27 8.75
C LEU A 17 -33.15 14.45 8.20
N ALA A 18 -34.39 14.79 8.58
CA ALA A 18 -35.58 14.10 8.09
C ALA A 18 -36.09 14.64 6.74
N ARG A 19 -35.58 15.79 6.26
CA ARG A 19 -36.00 16.39 4.98
C ARG A 19 -35.29 15.74 3.79
N SER A 20 -35.94 15.79 2.63
CA SER A 20 -35.29 15.42 1.36
C SER A 20 -34.17 16.40 1.06
N GLY A 21 -32.98 15.92 0.68
CA GLY A 21 -31.78 16.75 0.52
C GLY A 21 -31.25 17.34 1.84
N GLY A 22 -31.78 16.92 2.99
CA GLY A 22 -31.36 17.38 4.30
C GLY A 22 -30.04 16.76 4.76
N GLY A 23 -29.42 17.39 5.76
CA GLY A 23 -28.10 17.01 6.28
C GLY A 23 -27.16 18.20 6.38
N VAL A 24 -26.05 17.98 7.07
CA VAL A 24 -24.94 18.94 7.13
C VAL A 24 -23.79 18.44 6.29
N ARG A 25 -22.98 19.34 5.75
CA ARG A 25 -21.78 18.92 4.99
C ARG A 25 -20.85 18.08 5.88
N PRO A 26 -20.10 17.10 5.32
CA PRO A 26 -19.08 16.40 6.06
C PRO A 26 -18.10 17.37 6.74
N GLY A 27 -17.81 17.12 8.02
CA GLY A 27 -16.93 17.96 8.83
C GLY A 27 -17.53 19.28 9.31
N PHE A 28 -18.86 19.43 9.31
CA PHE A 28 -19.53 20.55 9.98
C PHE A 28 -19.86 20.20 11.44
N GLU A 29 -19.39 21.02 12.39
CA GLU A 29 -19.51 20.80 13.84
C GLU A 29 -20.49 21.79 14.50
N GLY A 30 -21.61 22.10 13.81
CA GLY A 30 -22.71 22.89 14.42
C GLY A 30 -22.42 24.38 14.62
N GLY A 31 -21.34 24.92 14.08
CA GLY A 31 -20.93 26.33 14.22
C GLY A 31 -19.52 26.49 14.81
N GLN A 32 -18.96 25.43 15.38
CA GLN A 32 -17.56 25.40 15.81
C GLN A 32 -16.61 25.36 14.60
N ILE A 33 -15.40 25.92 14.74
CA ILE A 33 -14.31 25.76 13.77
C ILE A 33 -14.03 24.25 13.62
N PRO A 34 -14.17 23.66 12.42
CA PRO A 34 -13.97 22.23 12.23
C PRO A 34 -12.58 21.74 12.64
N PHE A 35 -12.49 20.49 13.12
CA PHE A 35 -11.22 19.88 13.55
C PHE A 35 -10.09 20.00 12.53
N PHE A 36 -10.38 19.75 11.24
CA PHE A 36 -9.38 19.84 10.17
C PHE A 36 -8.86 21.26 9.89
N GLN A 37 -9.53 22.29 10.40
CA GLN A 37 -9.07 23.68 10.35
C GLN A 37 -8.28 24.09 11.61
N ARG A 38 -8.48 23.40 12.74
CA ARG A 38 -7.71 23.66 13.97
C ARG A 38 -6.28 23.13 13.88
N ILE A 39 -6.07 22.07 13.11
CA ILE A 39 -4.74 21.46 12.96
C ILE A 39 -3.90 22.27 11.97
N PRO A 40 -2.63 22.60 12.30
CA PRO A 40 -1.75 23.28 11.37
C PRO A 40 -1.41 22.39 10.16
N LYS A 41 -1.34 23.01 8.98
CA LYS A 41 -0.78 22.36 7.80
C LYS A 41 0.71 22.09 8.04
N ARG A 42 1.15 20.85 7.82
CA ARG A 42 2.54 20.43 8.10
C ARG A 42 3.13 19.65 6.94
N GLY A 43 4.41 19.92 6.66
CA GLY A 43 5.20 19.26 5.64
C GLY A 43 5.05 19.90 4.25
N PHE A 44 5.68 19.26 3.27
CA PHE A 44 5.61 19.65 1.86
C PHE A 44 5.63 18.38 0.98
N HIS A 45 5.19 18.51 -0.26
CA HIS A 45 5.23 17.41 -1.23
C HIS A 45 6.54 17.47 -2.03
N ASN A 46 7.36 16.42 -1.97
CA ASN A 46 8.55 16.30 -2.80
C ASN A 46 8.17 15.80 -4.20
N VAL A 47 8.33 16.66 -5.21
CA VAL A 47 8.01 16.35 -6.62
C VAL A 47 8.92 15.23 -7.17
N ASN A 48 10.16 15.13 -6.68
CA ASN A 48 11.16 14.17 -7.14
C ASN A 48 11.24 12.93 -6.23
N GLN A 49 10.15 12.58 -5.54
CA GLN A 49 10.12 11.41 -4.67
C GLN A 49 10.32 10.12 -5.47
N LYS A 50 11.43 9.42 -5.22
CA LYS A 50 11.70 8.10 -5.82
C LYS A 50 10.76 7.04 -5.24
N LYS A 51 9.98 6.40 -6.10
CA LYS A 51 9.04 5.32 -5.81
C LYS A 51 9.55 4.02 -6.45
N TYR A 52 9.69 2.98 -5.63
CA TYR A 52 10.13 1.64 -6.03
C TYR A 52 9.00 0.65 -5.81
N SER A 53 8.91 -0.38 -6.65
CA SER A 53 8.03 -1.53 -6.43
C SER A 53 8.65 -2.42 -5.36
N ILE A 54 7.97 -2.58 -4.24
CA ILE A 54 8.52 -3.25 -3.06
C ILE A 54 8.21 -4.76 -3.14
N VAL A 55 9.25 -5.58 -2.97
CA VAL A 55 9.12 -7.03 -2.86
C VAL A 55 9.84 -7.52 -1.61
N ASN A 56 9.23 -8.44 -0.89
CA ASN A 56 9.79 -9.03 0.32
C ASN A 56 10.42 -10.39 0.01
N LEU A 57 11.47 -10.77 0.73
CA LEU A 57 12.12 -12.07 0.54
C LEU A 57 11.16 -13.25 0.69
N GLY A 58 10.22 -13.19 1.64
CA GLY A 58 9.26 -14.28 1.85
C GLY A 58 8.33 -14.55 0.67
N THR A 59 8.04 -13.55 -0.19
CA THR A 59 7.19 -13.77 -1.38
C THR A 59 7.92 -14.51 -2.51
N LEU A 60 9.25 -14.54 -2.45
CA LEU A 60 10.10 -15.16 -3.47
C LEU A 60 10.38 -16.63 -3.20
N GLU A 61 9.97 -17.14 -2.05
CA GLU A 61 10.10 -18.56 -1.71
C GLU A 61 9.25 -19.47 -2.63
N ILE A 62 8.29 -18.90 -3.36
CA ILE A 62 7.49 -19.63 -4.37
C ILE A 62 8.33 -19.98 -5.61
N LEU A 63 9.40 -19.24 -5.88
CA LEU A 63 10.26 -19.44 -7.06
C LEU A 63 11.13 -20.69 -6.90
N GLU A 64 11.67 -21.20 -8.01
CA GLU A 64 12.57 -22.37 -7.98
C GLU A 64 14.01 -21.96 -7.64
N ASN A 65 14.84 -22.93 -7.24
CA ASN A 65 16.25 -22.67 -6.98
C ASN A 65 16.97 -22.23 -8.27
N ASN A 66 17.91 -21.30 -8.13
CA ASN A 66 18.72 -20.68 -9.16
C ASN A 66 17.94 -19.86 -10.21
N THR A 67 16.67 -19.51 -9.96
CA THR A 67 15.94 -18.61 -10.88
C THR A 67 16.50 -17.19 -10.82
N LEU A 68 16.52 -16.55 -11.98
CA LEU A 68 16.90 -15.15 -12.13
C LEU A 68 15.69 -14.24 -11.82
N VAL A 69 15.78 -13.47 -10.73
CA VAL A 69 14.74 -12.56 -10.26
C VAL A 69 14.95 -11.19 -10.91
N ASN A 70 14.24 -10.98 -12.03
CA ASN A 70 14.20 -9.74 -12.79
C ASN A 70 12.84 -9.06 -12.70
N GLU A 71 12.76 -7.79 -13.09
CA GLU A 71 11.52 -7.01 -13.05
C GLU A 71 10.41 -7.64 -13.92
N GLU A 72 10.79 -8.19 -15.08
CA GLU A 72 9.89 -8.91 -16.00
C GLU A 72 9.32 -10.18 -15.37
N LEU A 73 10.17 -11.03 -14.79
CA LEU A 73 9.73 -12.27 -14.13
C LEU A 73 8.78 -11.98 -12.95
N LEU A 74 9.05 -10.91 -12.20
CA LEU A 74 8.18 -10.50 -11.10
C LEU A 74 6.80 -10.02 -11.59
N LEU A 75 6.74 -9.43 -12.79
CA LEU A 75 5.49 -9.04 -13.44
C LEU A 75 4.73 -10.27 -13.98
N GLU A 76 5.41 -11.17 -14.68
CA GLU A 76 4.84 -12.40 -15.24
C GLU A 76 4.23 -13.30 -14.17
N LYS A 77 4.96 -13.50 -13.06
CA LYS A 77 4.49 -14.27 -11.90
C LYS A 77 3.47 -13.50 -11.05
N LYS A 78 3.10 -12.27 -11.46
CA LYS A 78 2.16 -11.37 -10.76
C LYS A 78 2.51 -11.11 -9.30
N ILE A 79 3.80 -11.19 -8.97
CA ILE A 79 4.34 -10.81 -7.65
C ILE A 79 4.27 -9.29 -7.51
N ILE A 80 4.51 -8.58 -8.61
CA ILE A 80 4.31 -7.14 -8.74
C ILE A 80 3.21 -6.88 -9.79
N LYS A 81 2.35 -5.89 -9.55
CA LYS A 81 1.32 -5.46 -10.52
C LYS A 81 1.85 -4.56 -11.63
N SER A 82 2.81 -3.70 -11.30
CA SER A 82 3.43 -2.74 -12.21
C SER A 82 4.83 -2.36 -11.72
N ILE A 83 5.75 -2.16 -12.65
CA ILE A 83 7.08 -1.62 -12.35
C ILE A 83 6.93 -0.11 -12.11
N LEU A 84 7.31 0.36 -10.92
CA LEU A 84 7.30 1.78 -10.58
C LEU A 84 8.51 2.49 -11.23
N PRO A 85 8.50 3.84 -11.37
CA PRO A 85 9.47 4.56 -12.17
C PRO A 85 10.94 4.40 -11.77
N ASN A 86 11.22 3.95 -10.54
CA ASN A 86 12.58 3.73 -10.05
C ASN A 86 12.93 2.23 -9.95
N GLY A 87 12.12 1.35 -10.55
CA GLY A 87 12.34 -0.09 -10.56
C GLY A 87 11.92 -0.79 -9.27
N VAL A 88 12.49 -1.97 -9.04
CA VAL A 88 12.15 -2.85 -7.92
C VAL A 88 13.12 -2.69 -6.74
N LYS A 89 12.56 -2.70 -5.52
CA LYS A 89 13.32 -2.72 -4.26
C LYS A 89 13.01 -3.96 -3.44
N ILE A 90 14.06 -4.69 -3.04
CA ILE A 90 13.94 -5.89 -2.21
C ILE A 90 14.17 -5.59 -0.74
N LEU A 91 13.24 -6.09 0.10
CA LEU A 91 13.23 -5.95 1.55
C LEU A 91 13.33 -7.33 2.23
N SER A 92 13.88 -7.34 3.44
CA SER A 92 14.26 -8.55 4.18
C SER A 92 13.12 -9.26 4.94
N HIS A 93 11.87 -8.87 4.72
CA HIS A 93 10.76 -9.46 5.46
C HIS A 93 10.46 -10.89 4.97
N GLY A 94 10.34 -11.83 5.91
CA GLY A 94 10.18 -13.26 5.61
C GLY A 94 11.50 -14.04 5.57
N LYS A 95 11.39 -15.36 5.40
CA LYS A 95 12.55 -16.25 5.26
C LYS A 95 12.79 -16.54 3.78
N LEU A 96 14.05 -16.58 3.38
CA LEU A 96 14.49 -17.07 2.09
C LEU A 96 15.35 -18.30 2.35
N THR A 97 14.89 -19.47 1.92
CA THR A 97 15.66 -20.72 1.99
C THR A 97 16.26 -21.12 0.66
N LYS A 98 15.74 -20.55 -0.43
CA LYS A 98 16.17 -20.84 -1.80
C LYS A 98 17.35 -19.98 -2.24
N LYS A 99 18.22 -20.59 -3.05
CA LYS A 99 19.33 -19.89 -3.70
C LYS A 99 18.78 -19.18 -4.93
N LEU A 100 18.66 -17.86 -4.90
CA LEU A 100 18.14 -17.05 -6.01
C LEU A 100 19.19 -16.05 -6.50
N ASN A 101 19.16 -15.74 -7.80
CA ASN A 101 20.00 -14.70 -8.40
C ASN A 101 19.14 -13.47 -8.62
N PHE A 102 19.57 -12.30 -8.17
CA PHE A 102 18.77 -11.08 -8.21
C PHE A 102 19.39 -10.02 -9.13
N GLN A 103 18.62 -9.48 -10.08
CA GLN A 103 18.97 -8.28 -10.84
C GLN A 103 17.84 -7.24 -10.69
N VAL A 104 17.95 -6.39 -9.67
CA VAL A 104 16.97 -5.34 -9.39
C VAL A 104 17.65 -4.04 -8.95
N SER A 105 16.91 -2.93 -8.97
CA SER A 105 17.48 -1.60 -8.78
C SER A 105 17.95 -1.30 -7.36
N LYS A 106 17.33 -1.89 -6.33
CA LYS A 106 17.69 -1.57 -4.94
C LYS A 106 17.46 -2.69 -3.95
N TYR A 107 18.33 -2.77 -2.95
CA TYR A 107 18.23 -3.72 -1.86
C TYR A 107 18.28 -3.00 -0.50
N SER A 108 17.59 -3.53 0.50
CA SER A 108 17.86 -3.17 1.90
C SER A 108 19.11 -3.90 2.40
N LYS A 109 19.88 -3.27 3.30
CA LYS A 109 21.12 -3.85 3.85
C LYS A 109 20.90 -5.27 4.40
N LYS A 110 19.87 -5.43 5.25
CA LYS A 110 19.48 -6.71 5.82
C LYS A 110 19.01 -7.73 4.77
N ALA A 111 18.45 -7.30 3.64
CA ALA A 111 18.08 -8.22 2.58
C ALA A 111 19.32 -8.77 1.87
N GLN A 112 20.34 -7.93 1.66
CA GLN A 112 21.60 -8.38 1.07
C GLN A 112 22.28 -9.43 1.94
N GLU A 113 22.30 -9.22 3.26
CA GLU A 113 22.82 -10.19 4.22
C GLU A 113 22.06 -11.52 4.15
N ASN A 114 20.72 -11.48 4.20
CA ASN A 114 19.89 -12.69 4.13
C ASN A 114 20.03 -13.44 2.79
N ILE A 115 20.15 -12.71 1.66
CA ILE A 115 20.35 -13.32 0.34
C ILE A 115 21.73 -14.00 0.28
N LYS A 116 22.79 -13.36 0.80
CA LYS A 116 24.13 -13.94 0.88
C LYS A 116 24.17 -15.18 1.78
N LEU A 117 23.47 -15.16 2.91
CA LEU A 117 23.33 -16.30 3.81
C LEU A 117 22.63 -17.49 3.13
N ALA A 118 21.64 -17.22 2.26
CA ALA A 118 21.00 -18.24 1.43
C ALA A 118 21.84 -18.66 0.20
N GLY A 119 23.04 -18.08 0.04
CA GLY A 119 23.95 -18.37 -1.07
C GLY A 119 23.56 -17.76 -2.41
N GLY A 120 22.62 -16.81 -2.44
CA GLY A 120 22.16 -16.12 -3.65
C GLY A 120 23.11 -15.03 -4.15
N ASN A 121 23.05 -14.73 -5.45
CA ASN A 121 23.82 -13.64 -6.06
C ASN A 121 23.02 -12.33 -6.12
N ILE A 122 23.72 -11.20 -5.97
CA ILE A 122 23.12 -9.85 -5.95
C ILE A 122 23.80 -9.00 -7.01
N GLU A 123 23.03 -8.64 -8.04
CA GLU A 123 23.41 -7.67 -9.06
C GLU A 123 22.49 -6.45 -8.97
N VAL A 124 23.07 -5.26 -9.09
CA VAL A 124 22.36 -3.98 -8.96
C VAL A 124 22.34 -3.31 -10.34
N ASN A 125 21.14 -3.04 -10.85
CA ASN A 125 20.91 -2.33 -12.11
C ASN A 125 20.47 -0.88 -11.88
#